data_AF-A0A5E6S6F3-F1
#
_entry.id   AF-A0A5E6S6F3-F1
#
_cell.length_a   1.000
_cell.length_b   1.000
_cell.length_c   1.000
_cell.angle_alpha   90.00
_cell.angle_beta   90.00
_cell.angle_gamma   90.00
#
_symmetry.space_group_name_H-M   'P 1'
#
loop_
_entity.id
_entity.type
_entity.pdbx_description
1 polymer ?
#
loop_
_entity_poly.entity_id
_entity_poly.type
_entity_poly.pdbx_seq_one_letter_code
_entity_poly.pdbx_strand_id
1 'polypeptide(L)'
;MHRPLLLASAAILASMIGITHAADAPAKSWQQGLSRTDLVRQDLGAAEREVIQARVDFEPGVTSPRHAHPGVEVAYVISGTFE
;
A
#
# COMPACT_ATOMS: atom_id res chain seq x y z
N MET A 1 -23.88 -12.46 60.59
CA MET A 1 -22.93 -11.34 60.40
C MET A 1 -21.93 -11.85 59.37
N HIS A 2 -22.00 -11.53 58.08
CA HIS A 2 -21.83 -10.20 57.46
C HIS A 2 -22.67 -10.08 56.16
N ARG A 3 -23.23 -8.89 55.91
CA ARG A 3 -23.65 -8.40 54.58
C ARG A 3 -22.83 -7.13 54.32
N PRO A 4 -22.39 -6.86 53.07
CA PRO A 4 -23.23 -6.08 52.14
C PRO A 4 -23.16 -6.64 50.69
N LEU A 5 -24.25 -6.80 49.93
CA LEU A 5 -25.02 -5.76 49.20
C LEU A 5 -24.16 -4.87 48.29
N LEU A 6 -23.99 -5.26 47.02
CA LEU A 6 -23.81 -4.38 45.86
C LEU A 6 -24.45 -5.10 44.66
N LEU A 7 -25.73 -4.84 44.39
CA LEU A 7 -26.20 -3.86 43.40
C LEU A 7 -25.98 -4.35 41.96
N ALA A 8 -27.08 -4.87 41.40
CA ALA A 8 -27.27 -5.01 39.97
C ALA A 8 -27.06 -3.66 39.28
N SER A 9 -26.35 -3.66 38.15
CA SER A 9 -26.42 -2.59 37.17
C SER A 9 -26.23 -3.20 35.79
N ALA A 10 -27.36 -3.51 35.17
CA ALA A 10 -27.45 -3.74 33.74
C ALA A 10 -27.15 -2.41 33.03
N ALA A 11 -26.04 -2.34 32.30
CA ALA A 11 -25.78 -1.28 31.35
C ALA A 11 -26.00 -1.85 29.94
N ILE A 12 -27.20 -1.58 29.43
CA ILE A 12 -27.60 -1.75 28.05
C ILE A 12 -26.70 -0.85 27.20
N LEU A 13 -25.81 -1.43 26.39
CA LEU A 13 -25.10 -0.67 25.35
C LEU A 13 -25.90 -0.77 24.04
N ALA A 14 -27.00 -0.01 24.01
CA ALA A 14 -27.75 0.23 22.79
C ALA A 14 -27.13 1.38 22.00
N SER A 15 -27.08 1.19 20.68
CA SER A 15 -27.10 2.20 19.62
C SER A 15 -25.95 3.21 19.51
N MET A 16 -25.12 2.96 18.50
CA MET A 16 -24.66 3.86 17.43
C MET A 16 -23.33 3.28 16.94
N ILE A 17 -23.11 3.01 15.66
CA ILE A 17 -22.69 4.02 14.67
C ILE A 17 -22.83 3.37 13.28
N GLY A 18 -23.57 4.05 12.41
CA GLY A 18 -23.27 4.24 10.98
C GLY A 18 -22.97 3.01 10.13
N ILE A 19 -23.93 2.68 9.27
CA ILE A 19 -23.66 1.99 8.00
C ILE A 19 -22.71 2.89 7.17
N THR A 20 -21.41 2.66 7.26
CA THR A 20 -20.46 3.20 6.27
C THR A 20 -20.40 2.22 5.10
N HIS A 21 -21.42 2.23 4.25
CA HIS A 21 -21.23 1.79 2.86
C HIS A 21 -20.48 2.90 2.13
N ALA A 22 -19.18 3.02 2.41
CA ALA A 22 -18.29 3.54 1.40
C ALA A 22 -18.37 2.52 0.26
N ALA A 23 -18.88 2.93 -0.89
CA ALA A 23 -18.74 2.14 -2.09
C ALA A 23 -17.23 1.92 -2.27
N ASP A 24 -16.77 0.68 -2.12
CA ASP A 24 -15.44 0.28 -2.54
C ASP A 24 -15.39 0.56 -4.05
N ALA A 25 -14.88 1.74 -4.42
CA ALA A 25 -14.41 1.93 -5.78
C ALA A 25 -13.42 0.79 -6.02
N PRO A 26 -13.55 0.01 -7.10
CA PRO A 26 -12.64 -1.11 -7.34
C PRO A 26 -11.23 -0.54 -7.27
N ALA A 27 -10.41 -1.10 -6.37
CA ALA A 27 -9.00 -0.75 -6.32
C ALA A 27 -8.48 -0.92 -7.74
N LYS A 28 -8.11 0.20 -8.40
CA LYS A 28 -7.47 0.13 -9.71
C LYS A 28 -6.27 -0.77 -9.51
N SER A 29 -6.28 -1.95 -10.13
CA SER A 29 -5.15 -2.85 -10.00
C SER A 29 -3.99 -2.11 -10.66
N TRP A 30 -2.96 -1.79 -9.88
CA TRP A 30 -1.78 -1.08 -10.40
C TRP A 30 -1.06 -1.90 -11.48
N GLN A 31 -1.49 -3.16 -11.69
CA GLN A 31 -1.01 -4.04 -12.76
C GLN A 31 -1.69 -3.82 -14.11
N GLN A 32 -2.79 -3.06 -14.21
CA GLN A 32 -3.44 -2.84 -15.51
C GLN A 32 -2.63 -1.87 -16.37
N GLY A 33 -1.95 -2.40 -17.39
CA GLY A 33 -1.13 -1.65 -18.34
C GLY A 33 0.23 -1.20 -17.80
N LEU A 34 0.64 -1.72 -16.65
CA LEU A 34 2.01 -1.66 -16.16
C LEU A 34 2.54 -3.08 -16.04
N SER A 35 3.72 -3.33 -16.60
CA SER A 35 4.45 -4.57 -16.36
C SER A 35 5.86 -4.28 -15.86
N ARG A 36 6.35 -5.16 -14.99
CA ARG A 36 7.65 -5.06 -14.38
C ARG A 36 8.41 -6.36 -14.61
N THR A 37 9.63 -6.23 -15.12
CA THR A 37 10.58 -7.34 -15.22
C THR A 37 11.77 -7.02 -14.33
N ASP A 38 11.98 -7.83 -13.29
CA ASP A 38 13.17 -7.74 -12.46
C ASP A 38 14.40 -8.25 -13.22
N LEU A 39 15.46 -7.44 -13.24
CA LEU A 39 16.69 -7.73 -13.96
C LEU A 39 17.82 -8.10 -12.99
N VAL A 40 17.98 -7.32 -11.93
CA VAL A 40 19.05 -7.48 -10.94
C VAL A 40 18.47 -7.30 -9.56
N ARG A 41 18.84 -8.20 -8.65
CA ARG A 41 18.65 -8.01 -7.20
C ARG A 41 19.82 -8.62 -6.47
N GLN A 42 20.54 -7.79 -5.71
CA GLN A 42 21.72 -8.22 -4.98
C GLN A 42 22.04 -7.24 -3.84
N ASP A 43 22.61 -7.78 -2.77
CA ASP A 43 23.20 -7.00 -1.69
C ASP A 43 24.45 -6.27 -2.18
N LEU A 44 24.63 -5.01 -1.77
CA LEU A 44 25.79 -4.20 -2.17
C LEU A 44 26.99 -4.33 -1.23
N GLY A 45 26.87 -5.09 -0.15
CA GLY A 45 27.91 -5.28 0.87
C GLY A 45 28.24 -4.03 1.68
N ALA A 46 27.42 -2.98 1.55
CA ALA A 46 27.65 -1.67 2.16
C ALA A 46 26.41 -1.20 2.91
N ALA A 47 26.53 -1.10 4.24
CA ALA A 47 25.58 -0.42 5.12
C ALA A 47 24.08 -0.75 4.86
N GLU A 48 23.73 -2.04 4.84
CA GLU A 48 22.35 -2.53 4.64
C GLU A 48 21.68 -2.01 3.35
N ARG A 49 22.45 -1.92 2.26
CA ARG A 49 21.95 -1.50 0.94
C ARG A 49 21.88 -2.66 -0.03
N GLU A 50 20.78 -2.73 -0.77
CA GLU A 50 20.63 -3.59 -1.94
C GLU A 50 20.56 -2.74 -3.22
N VAL A 51 20.89 -3.36 -4.34
CA VAL A 51 20.54 -2.82 -5.66
C VAL A 51 19.44 -3.67 -6.25
N ILE A 52 18.39 -2.99 -6.71
CA ILE A 52 17.31 -3.57 -7.49
C ILE A 52 17.27 -2.83 -8.82
N GLN A 53 17.34 -3.57 -9.91
CA GLN A 53 17.09 -3.03 -11.24
C GLN A 53 15.89 -3.75 -11.83
N ALA A 54 14.92 -2.98 -12.30
CA ALA A 54 13.76 -3.49 -13.02
C ALA A 54 13.56 -2.69 -14.31
N ARG A 55 13.08 -3.38 -15.34
CA ARG A 55 12.48 -2.74 -16.51
C ARG A 55 10.98 -2.60 -16.24
N VAL A 56 10.46 -1.39 -16.42
CA VAL A 56 9.03 -1.12 -16.31
C VAL A 56 8.53 -0.73 -17.69
N ASP A 57 7.48 -1.39 -18.15
CA ASP A 57 6.80 -1.10 -19.40
C ASP A 57 5.41 -0.51 -19.11
N PHE A 58 5.09 0.57 -19.81
CA PHE A 58 3.86 1.32 -19.71
C PHE A 58 3.07 1.15 -21.02
N GLU A 59 1.82 0.71 -20.92
CA GLU A 59 0.89 0.81 -22.04
C GLU A 59 0.54 2.29 -22.32
N PRO A 60 0.13 2.65 -23.55
CA PRO A 60 -0.19 4.03 -23.89
C PRO A 60 -1.23 4.66 -22.95
N GLY A 61 -0.91 5.84 -22.41
CA GLY A 61 -1.78 6.60 -21.51
C GLY A 61 -1.81 6.11 -20.06
N VAL A 62 -1.02 5.09 -19.71
CA VAL A 62 -0.88 4.61 -18.34
C VAL A 62 0.15 5.43 -17.59
N THR A 63 -0.12 5.72 -16.32
CA THR A 63 0.76 6.50 -15.44
C THR A 63 1.12 5.70 -14.20
N SER A 64 2.34 5.91 -13.70
CA SER A 64 2.75 5.36 -12.40
C SER A 64 2.17 6.25 -11.31
N PRO A 65 1.38 5.70 -10.39
CA PRO A 65 0.70 6.54 -9.38
C PRO A 65 1.68 6.98 -8.31
N ARG A 66 1.37 8.06 -7.60
CA ARG A 66 2.29 8.64 -6.63
C ARG A 66 2.66 7.64 -5.52
N HIS A 67 3.95 7.33 -5.40
CA HIS A 67 4.52 6.42 -4.40
C HIS A 67 5.92 6.89 -3.97
N ALA A 68 6.57 6.13 -3.08
CA ALA A 68 7.93 6.39 -2.63
C ALA A 68 8.70 5.07 -2.42
N HIS A 69 10.01 5.14 -2.61
CA HIS A 69 10.93 4.05 -2.36
C HIS A 69 11.89 4.39 -1.20
N PRO A 70 12.32 3.40 -0.40
CA PRO A 70 13.48 3.56 0.45
C PRO A 70 14.74 3.73 -0.41
N GLY A 71 15.59 4.68 -0.05
CA GLY A 71 16.86 4.91 -0.73
C GLY A 71 16.76 5.81 -1.96
N VAL A 72 17.74 5.68 -2.86
CA VAL A 72 17.87 6.51 -4.06
C VAL A 72 17.41 5.72 -5.26
N GLU A 73 16.60 6.35 -6.11
CA GLU A 73 16.17 5.80 -7.39
C GLU A 73 16.81 6.58 -8.53
N VAL A 74 17.18 5.86 -9.59
CA VAL A 74 17.61 6.44 -10.86
C VAL A 74 16.88 5.70 -11.97
N ALA A 75 16.20 6.45 -12.84
CA ALA A 75 15.47 5.93 -13.99
C ALA A 75 16.09 6.41 -15.30
N TYR A 76 16.00 5.58 -16.34
CA TYR A 76 16.42 5.91 -17.70
C TYR A 76 15.37 5.42 -18.69
N VAL A 77 14.97 6.29 -19.63
CA VAL A 77 13.99 5.95 -20.66
C VAL A 77 14.68 5.22 -21.81
N ILE A 78 14.35 3.94 -21.98
CA ILE A 78 14.91 3.10 -23.06
C ILE A 78 14.23 3.42 -24.40
N SER A 79 12.92 3.72 -24.39
CA SER A 79 12.13 4.07 -25.57
C SER A 79 10.88 4.86 -25.16
N GLY A 80 10.42 5.77 -26.03
CA GLY A 80 9.26 6.62 -25.78
C GLY A 80 9.58 7.90 -24.98
N THR A 81 8.57 8.42 -24.28
CA THR A 81 8.66 9.61 -23.42
C THR A 81 8.05 9.27 -22.06
N PHE A 82 8.62 9.78 -20.97
CA PHE A 82 8.16 9.55 -19.59
C PHE A 82 8.17 10.88 -18.82
N GLU A 83 7.05 11.23 -18.18
CA GLU A 83 6.81 12.49 -17.45
C GLU A 83 6.00 12.25 -16.17
#